data_AF-A0A2V5MWN0-F1
#
_entry.id   AF-A0A2V5MWN0-F1
#
_cell.length_a   1.000
_cell.length_b   1.000
_cell.length_c   1.000
_cell.angle_alpha   90.00
_cell.angle_beta   90.00
_cell.angle_gamma   90.00
#
_symmetry.space_group_name_H-M   'P 1'
#
loop_
_entity.id
_entity.type
_entity.pdbx_description
1 polymer ?
#
loop_
_entity_poly.entity_id
_entity_poly.type
_entity_poly.pdbx_seq_one_letter_code
_entity_poly.pdbx_strand_id
1 'polypeptide(L)'
;DKIPWVDSIWDAVHTVIRPIGGALLAIQVLGHPSPAFTVIVALLAGGTSLIAHTAKAATRLASNTSPEPVTNIGLSFAEDAAVLGGLTLVNLSPVLALIIFLIAIGVFFYFARRVLRSIKGKIGVPRKKLEEPADR
;
A
#
# COMPACT_ATOMS: atom_id res chain seq x y z
N ASP A 1 -14.68 9.93 -4.46
CA ASP A 1 -15.52 8.92 -5.15
C ASP A 1 -16.14 9.39 -6.47
N LYS A 2 -16.66 10.62 -6.60
CA LYS A 2 -17.45 11.01 -7.80
C LYS A 2 -16.65 11.39 -9.06
N ILE A 3 -15.36 11.66 -8.92
CA ILE A 3 -14.48 12.06 -10.04
C ILE A 3 -13.19 11.22 -9.96
N PRO A 4 -13.04 10.16 -10.77
CA PRO A 4 -11.95 9.18 -10.64
C PRO A 4 -10.54 9.77 -10.72
N TRP A 5 -10.35 10.81 -11.54
CA TRP A 5 -9.04 11.45 -11.69
C TRP A 5 -8.67 12.32 -10.48
N VAL A 6 -9.65 12.94 -9.81
CA VAL A 6 -9.43 13.69 -8.56
C VAL A 6 -8.99 12.73 -7.45
N ASP A 7 -9.64 11.57 -7.37
CA ASP A 7 -9.30 10.51 -6.41
C ASP A 7 -7.85 10.02 -6.60
N SER A 8 -7.46 9.81 -7.86
CA SER A 8 -6.09 9.39 -8.21
C SER A 8 -5.04 10.45 -7.87
N ILE A 9 -5.32 11.74 -8.13
CA ILE A 9 -4.42 12.84 -7.75
C ILE A 9 -4.30 12.93 -6.23
N TRP A 10 -5.42 12.79 -5.52
CA TRP A 10 -5.45 12.81 -4.07
C TRP A 10 -4.63 11.67 -3.46
N ASP A 11 -4.76 10.46 -4.00
CA ASP A 11 -3.95 9.30 -3.62
C ASP A 11 -2.46 9.51 -3.92
N ALA A 12 -2.13 10.17 -5.02
CA ALA A 12 -0.74 10.52 -5.35
C ALA A 12 -0.14 11.47 -4.31
N VAL A 13 -0.88 12.50 -3.89
CA VAL A 13 -0.46 13.39 -2.80
C VAL A 13 -0.27 12.61 -1.49
N HIS A 14 -1.22 11.72 -1.16
CA HIS A 14 -1.16 10.91 0.05
C HIS A 14 -0.04 9.87 0.09
N THR A 15 0.49 9.51 -1.08
CA THR A 15 1.68 8.66 -1.18
C THR A 15 2.91 9.32 -0.54
N VAL A 16 2.98 10.65 -0.50
CA VAL A 16 4.07 11.40 0.14
C VAL A 16 3.73 11.82 1.56
N ILE A 17 2.56 12.42 1.76
CA ILE A 17 2.25 13.03 3.07
C ILE A 17 1.99 11.99 4.15
N ARG A 18 1.43 10.84 3.80
CA ARG A 18 1.02 9.84 4.78
C ARG A 18 2.22 9.12 5.42
N PRO A 19 3.26 8.68 4.68
CA PRO A 19 4.48 8.15 5.28
C PRO A 19 5.16 9.14 6.24
N ILE A 20 5.21 10.42 5.88
CA ILE A 20 5.77 11.47 6.74
C ILE A 20 4.94 11.60 8.01
N GLY A 21 3.62 11.68 7.88
CA GLY A 21 2.71 11.74 9.04
C GLY A 21 2.85 10.52 9.95
N GLY A 22 2.90 9.31 9.39
CA GLY A 22 3.09 8.07 10.16
C GLY A 22 4.41 8.05 10.92
N ALA A 23 5.50 8.46 10.29
CA ALA A 23 6.81 8.60 10.94
C ALA A 23 6.77 9.59 12.10
N LEU A 24 6.24 10.79 11.88
CA LEU A 24 6.18 11.84 12.90
C LEU A 24 5.29 11.44 14.09
N LEU A 25 4.14 10.81 13.84
CA LEU A 25 3.25 10.31 14.89
C LEU A 25 3.95 9.23 15.74
N ALA A 26 4.63 8.27 15.12
CA ALA A 26 5.33 7.22 15.85
C ALA A 26 6.49 7.76 16.69
N ILE A 27 7.28 8.69 16.16
CA ILE A 27 8.33 9.38 16.92
C ILE A 27 7.70 10.08 18.12
N GLN A 28 6.61 10.83 17.91
CA GLN A 28 5.96 11.58 18.98
C GLN A 28 5.41 10.68 20.09
N VAL A 29 4.84 9.52 19.75
CA VAL A 29 4.35 8.53 20.71
C VAL A 29 5.49 7.91 21.52
N LEU A 30 6.64 7.67 20.88
CA LEU A 30 7.83 7.09 21.53
C LEU A 30 8.70 8.15 22.25
N GLY A 31 8.38 9.44 22.10
CA GLY A 31 9.07 10.55 22.75
C GLY A 31 10.35 10.99 22.02
N HIS A 32 11.46 11.11 22.75
CA HIS A 32 12.76 11.52 22.21
C HIS A 32 13.75 10.35 22.24
N PRO A 33 13.63 9.39 21.31
CA PRO A 33 14.60 8.32 21.23
C PRO A 33 15.98 8.81 20.79
N SER A 34 17.00 7.98 20.98
CA SER A 34 18.34 8.27 20.47
C SER A 34 18.28 8.54 18.94
N PRO A 35 19.17 9.38 18.39
CA PRO A 35 19.12 9.73 16.97
C PRO A 35 19.05 8.52 16.03
N ALA A 36 19.79 7.46 16.33
CA ALA A 36 19.76 6.21 15.58
C ALA A 36 18.38 5.53 15.64
N PHE A 37 17.77 5.47 16.82
CA PHE A 37 16.46 4.84 16.99
C PHE A 37 15.33 5.68 16.39
N THR A 38 15.44 7.02 16.39
CA THR A 38 14.53 7.92 15.66
C THR A 38 14.48 7.58 14.18
N VAL A 39 15.63 7.35 13.54
CA VAL A 39 15.69 6.96 12.12
C VAL A 39 15.02 5.61 11.89
N ILE A 40 15.27 4.62 12.75
CA ILE A 40 14.64 3.30 12.66
C ILE A 40 13.12 3.42 12.76
N VAL A 41 12.62 4.13 13.77
CA VAL A 41 11.18 4.36 13.97
C VAL A 41 10.57 5.08 12.76
N ALA A 42 11.23 6.13 12.25
CA ALA A 42 10.77 6.87 11.09
C ALA A 42 10.63 5.97 9.85
N LEU A 43 11.63 5.12 9.60
CA LEU A 43 11.62 4.19 8.46
C LEU A 43 10.56 3.11 8.61
N LEU A 44 10.41 2.54 9.82
CA LEU A 44 9.39 1.51 10.08
C LEU A 44 7.98 2.09 9.98
N ALA A 45 7.68 3.17 10.68
CA ALA A 45 6.35 3.77 10.69
C ALA A 45 6.00 4.42 9.34
N GLY A 46 6.93 5.15 8.73
CA GLY A 46 6.73 5.73 7.41
C GLY A 46 6.60 4.68 6.32
N GLY A 47 7.46 3.65 6.33
CA GLY A 47 7.41 2.55 5.37
C GLY A 47 6.12 1.73 5.48
N THR A 48 5.68 1.41 6.69
CA THR A 48 4.43 0.67 6.89
C THR A 48 3.19 1.50 6.54
N SER A 49 3.22 2.80 6.81
CA SER A 49 2.19 3.73 6.34
C SER A 49 2.13 3.81 4.81
N LEU A 50 3.28 3.77 4.12
CA LEU A 50 3.33 3.74 2.66
C LEU A 50 2.75 2.42 2.10
N ILE A 51 3.10 1.29 2.72
CA ILE A 51 2.57 -0.03 2.36
C ILE A 51 1.04 -0.04 2.49
N ALA A 52 0.51 0.42 3.63
CA ALA A 52 -0.94 0.47 3.85
C ALA A 52 -1.66 1.35 2.82
N HIS A 53 -1.11 2.54 2.51
CA HIS A 53 -1.66 3.43 1.48
C HIS A 53 -1.64 2.77 0.09
N THR A 54 -0.51 2.16 -0.27
CA THR A 54 -0.34 1.49 -1.57
C THR A 54 -1.31 0.32 -1.71
N ALA A 55 -1.51 -0.47 -0.66
CA ALA A 55 -2.47 -1.56 -0.65
C ALA A 55 -3.91 -1.05 -0.86
N LYS A 56 -4.29 0.04 -0.18
CA LYS A 56 -5.61 0.68 -0.35
C LYS A 56 -5.79 1.21 -1.76
N ALA A 57 -4.85 2.02 -2.25
CA ALA A 57 -4.90 2.60 -3.59
C ALA A 57 -4.95 1.52 -4.69
N ALA A 58 -4.16 0.43 -4.55
CA ALA A 58 -4.20 -0.69 -5.48
C ALA A 58 -5.55 -1.42 -5.46
N THR A 59 -6.17 -1.58 -4.28
CA THR A 59 -7.49 -2.20 -4.14
C THR A 59 -8.57 -1.33 -4.78
N ARG A 60 -8.53 -0.01 -4.59
CA ARG A 60 -9.43 0.96 -5.24
C ARG A 60 -9.26 0.99 -6.75
N LEU A 61 -8.02 0.96 -7.24
CA LEU A 61 -7.75 0.87 -8.68
C LEU A 61 -8.36 -0.41 -9.28
N ALA A 62 -8.23 -1.55 -8.59
CA ALA A 62 -8.82 -2.81 -9.03
C ALA A 62 -10.36 -2.77 -8.97
N SER A 63 -10.95 -2.28 -7.89
CA SER A 63 -12.42 -2.24 -7.73
C SER A 63 -13.09 -1.23 -8.66
N ASN A 64 -12.42 -0.11 -8.98
CA ASN A 64 -12.95 0.90 -9.89
C ASN A 64 -13.04 0.44 -11.36
N THR A 65 -12.44 -0.71 -11.71
CA THR A 65 -12.62 -1.30 -13.05
C THR A 65 -14.04 -1.84 -13.30
N SER A 66 -14.81 -2.12 -12.24
CA SER A 66 -16.24 -2.38 -12.30
C SER A 66 -16.93 -1.74 -11.08
N PRO A 67 -17.47 -0.52 -11.22
CA PRO A 67 -18.03 0.24 -10.09
C PRO A 67 -19.39 -0.32 -9.67
N GLU A 68 -19.40 -1.51 -9.06
CA GLU A 68 -20.59 -2.07 -8.45
C GLU A 68 -20.75 -1.49 -7.02
N PRO A 69 -21.89 -0.85 -6.70
CA PRO A 69 -22.09 -0.16 -5.42
C PRO A 69 -21.83 -1.07 -4.21
N VAL A 70 -22.23 -2.34 -4.31
CA VAL A 70 -22.08 -3.34 -3.24
C VAL A 70 -20.61 -3.58 -2.90
N THR A 71 -19.74 -3.68 -3.89
CA THR A 71 -18.30 -3.94 -3.71
C THR A 71 -17.60 -2.76 -3.03
N ASN A 72 -17.93 -1.52 -3.40
CA ASN A 72 -17.31 -0.33 -2.79
C ASN A 72 -17.78 -0.09 -1.35
N ILE A 73 -19.05 -0.37 -1.06
CA ILE A 73 -19.60 -0.31 0.30
C ILE A 73 -18.96 -1.40 1.16
N GLY A 74 -18.92 -2.64 0.66
CA GLY A 74 -18.29 -3.76 1.37
C GLY A 74 -16.80 -3.50 1.66
N LEU A 75 -16.05 -2.95 0.70
CA LEU A 75 -14.65 -2.58 0.90
C LEU A 75 -14.48 -1.52 1.98
N SER A 76 -15.35 -0.50 2.00
CA SER A 76 -15.29 0.57 3.01
C SER A 76 -15.61 0.04 4.42
N PHE A 77 -16.62 -0.82 4.56
CA PHE A 77 -16.90 -1.49 5.83
C PHE A 77 -15.75 -2.40 6.28
N ALA A 78 -15.09 -3.09 5.35
CA ALA A 78 -13.93 -3.92 5.67
C ALA A 78 -12.74 -3.07 6.14
N GLU A 79 -12.51 -1.91 5.52
CA GLU A 79 -11.49 -0.94 5.96
C GLU A 79 -11.78 -0.45 7.40
N ASP A 80 -13.03 -0.06 7.69
CA ASP A 80 -13.43 0.43 9.02
C ASP A 80 -13.31 -0.67 10.09
N ALA A 81 -13.78 -1.88 9.77
CA ALA A 81 -13.65 -3.03 10.65
C ALA A 81 -12.18 -3.40 10.92
N ALA A 82 -11.31 -3.30 9.92
CA ALA A 82 -9.88 -3.53 10.09
C ALA A 82 -9.23 -2.48 11.01
N VAL A 83 -9.61 -1.21 10.90
CA VAL A 83 -9.11 -0.14 11.79
C VAL A 83 -9.56 -0.37 13.22
N LEU A 84 -10.88 -0.54 13.45
CA LEU A 84 -11.44 -0.73 14.79
C LEU A 84 -10.95 -2.04 15.43
N GLY A 85 -10.95 -3.13 14.66
CA GLY A 85 -10.45 -4.44 15.09
C GLY A 85 -8.95 -4.40 15.38
N GLY A 86 -8.16 -3.74 14.53
CA GLY A 86 -6.72 -3.58 14.72
C GLY A 86 -6.38 -2.77 15.98
N LEU A 87 -7.04 -1.63 16.20
CA LEU A 87 -6.88 -0.82 17.42
C LEU A 87 -7.25 -1.60 18.68
N THR A 88 -8.39 -2.30 18.64
CA THR A 88 -8.85 -3.15 19.74
C THR A 88 -7.83 -4.26 20.03
N LEU A 89 -7.31 -4.90 18.98
CA LEU A 89 -6.33 -5.97 19.11
C LEU A 89 -4.99 -5.47 19.66
N VAL A 90 -4.51 -4.31 19.21
CA VAL A 90 -3.31 -3.67 19.77
C VAL A 90 -3.47 -3.44 21.27
N ASN A 91 -4.66 -3.05 21.73
CA ASN A 91 -4.93 -2.82 23.15
C ASN A 91 -5.05 -4.13 23.96
N LEU A 92 -5.69 -5.17 23.41
CA LEU A 92 -5.93 -6.43 24.12
C LEU A 92 -4.75 -7.40 24.08
N SER A 93 -4.06 -7.49 22.94
CA SER A 93 -2.94 -8.43 22.73
C SER A 93 -1.94 -7.85 21.73
N PRO A 94 -0.99 -7.00 22.20
CA PRO A 94 0.00 -6.36 21.33
C PRO A 94 0.84 -7.35 20.53
N VAL A 95 1.18 -8.51 21.12
CA VAL A 95 1.97 -9.56 20.45
C VAL A 95 1.19 -10.18 19.30
N LEU A 96 -0.10 -10.49 19.51
CA LEU A 96 -0.94 -11.04 18.45
C LEU A 96 -1.17 -10.01 17.34
N ALA A 97 -1.37 -8.73 17.69
CA ALA A 97 -1.46 -7.63 16.73
C ALA A 97 -0.19 -7.55 15.86
N LEU A 98 0.99 -7.64 16.48
CA LEU A 98 2.27 -7.64 15.77
C LEU A 98 2.41 -8.83 14.81
N ILE A 99 2.03 -10.04 15.24
CA ILE A 99 2.09 -11.23 14.39
C ILE A 99 1.20 -11.06 13.16
N ILE A 100 -0.06 -10.65 13.36
CA ILE A 100 -1.00 -10.42 12.26
C ILE A 100 -0.49 -9.32 11.31
N PHE A 101 0.07 -8.25 11.87
CA PHE A 101 0.66 -7.17 11.10
C PHE A 101 1.84 -7.64 10.23
N LEU A 102 2.76 -8.45 10.77
CA LEU A 102 3.87 -9.01 10.02
C LEU A 102 3.39 -9.94 8.89
N ILE A 103 2.35 -10.74 9.15
CA ILE A 103 1.71 -11.58 8.12
C ILE A 103 1.14 -10.69 7.01
N ALA A 104 0.42 -9.61 7.36
CA ALA A 104 -0.15 -8.69 6.37
C ALA A 104 0.93 -8.03 5.50
N ILE A 105 2.07 -7.64 6.07
CA ILE A 105 3.23 -7.14 5.32
C ILE A 105 3.77 -8.22 4.37
N GLY A 106 3.91 -9.47 4.85
CA GLY A 106 4.34 -10.60 4.03
C GLY A 106 3.41 -10.84 2.83
N VAL A 107 2.10 -10.81 3.06
CA VAL A 107 1.06 -10.92 2.03
C VAL A 107 1.17 -9.78 1.03
N PHE A 108 1.35 -8.54 1.50
CA PHE A 108 1.55 -7.37 0.63
C PHE A 108 2.75 -7.58 -0.30
N PHE A 109 3.92 -7.94 0.22
CA PHE A 109 5.11 -8.13 -0.60
C PHE A 109 4.97 -9.31 -1.57
N TYR A 110 4.30 -10.39 -1.17
CA TYR A 110 3.99 -11.51 -2.03
C TYR A 110 3.19 -11.07 -3.26
N PHE A 111 2.07 -10.36 -3.05
CA PHE A 111 1.21 -9.88 -4.13
C PHE A 111 1.86 -8.76 -4.94
N ALA A 112 2.52 -7.80 -4.29
CA ALA A 112 3.24 -6.72 -4.97
C ALA A 112 4.28 -7.28 -5.94
N ARG A 113 5.08 -8.27 -5.51
CA ARG A 113 6.06 -8.94 -6.37
C ARG A 113 5.39 -9.65 -7.55
N ARG A 114 4.24 -10.27 -7.34
CA ARG A 114 3.48 -10.95 -8.41
C ARG A 114 2.96 -9.96 -9.44
N VAL A 115 2.35 -8.87 -9.00
CA VAL A 115 1.83 -7.80 -9.88
C VAL A 115 2.97 -7.17 -10.68
N LEU A 116 4.07 -6.80 -10.03
CA LEU A 116 5.23 -6.19 -10.71
C LEU A 116 5.83 -7.11 -11.78
N ARG A 117 5.92 -8.43 -11.52
CA ARG A 117 6.36 -9.41 -12.51
C ARG A 117 5.41 -9.52 -13.69
N SER A 118 4.10 -9.53 -13.45
CA SER A 118 3.09 -9.60 -14.51
C SER A 118 3.10 -8.37 -15.41
N ILE A 119 3.36 -7.18 -14.85
CA ILE A 119 3.50 -5.94 -15.62
C ILE A 119 4.78 -6.00 -16.47
N LYS A 120 5.92 -6.38 -15.88
CA LYS A 120 7.20 -6.46 -16.59
C LYS A 120 7.18 -7.46 -17.75
N GLY A 121 6.46 -8.58 -17.61
CA GLY A 121 6.28 -9.57 -18.68
C GLY A 121 5.46 -9.07 -19.88
N LYS A 122 4.58 -8.09 -19.67
CA LYS A 122 3.75 -7.47 -20.74
C LYS A 122 4.43 -6.27 -21.41
N ILE A 123 5.33 -5.59 -20.72
CA ILE A 123 6.09 -4.42 -21.23
C ILE A 123 7.40 -4.85 -21.92
N GLY A 124 7.73 -6.16 -21.90
CA GLY A 124 8.83 -6.72 -22.68
C GLY A 124 8.63 -6.53 -24.18
N VAL A 125 9.37 -5.59 -24.76
CA VAL A 125 9.44 -5.25 -26.19
C VAL A 125 9.42 -6.52 -27.06
N PRO A 126 8.55 -6.61 -28.09
CA PRO A 126 8.72 -7.63 -29.12
C PRO A 126 9.98 -7.30 -29.92
N ARG A 127 11.14 -7.78 -29.44
CA ARG A 127 12.46 -7.57 -30.05
C ARG A 127 12.66 -8.32 -31.37
N LYS A 128 11.59 -8.83 -31.99
CA LYS A 128 11.67 -9.77 -33.13
C LYS A 128 11.21 -9.20 -34.48
N LYS A 129 11.10 -7.87 -34.63
CA LYS A 129 10.70 -7.22 -35.90
C LYS A 129 11.78 -6.32 -36.54
N LEU A 130 13.03 -6.39 -36.07
CA LEU A 130 14.14 -5.59 -36.62
C LEU A 130 15.23 -6.44 -37.30
N GLU A 131 15.01 -7.75 -37.46
CA GLU A 131 15.95 -8.68 -38.10
C GLU A 131 15.39 -9.34 -39.37
N GLU A 132 14.34 -8.77 -39.99
CA GLU A 132 14.03 -9.12 -41.38
C GLU A 132 15.04 -8.40 -42.28
N PRO A 133 15.97 -9.10 -42.95
CA PRO A 133 16.77 -8.48 -43.98
C PRO A 133 15.81 -7.95 -45.06
N ALA A 134 16.02 -6.72 -45.49
CA ALA A 134 15.34 -6.19 -46.66
C ALA A 134 15.80 -7.01 -47.87
N ASP A 135 15.01 -8.02 -48.24
CA ASP A 135 15.21 -8.78 -49.47
C ASP A 135 15.30 -7.79 -50.64
N ARG A 136 16.46 -7.79 -51.31
CA ARG A 136 16.72 -7.11 -52.59
C ARG A 136 17.03 -8.16 -53.64
#